data_AF-A0A1F7W9X9-F1
#
_entry.id   AF-A0A1F7W9X9-F1
#
_cell.length_a   1.000
_cell.length_b   1.000
_cell.length_c   1.000
_cell.angle_alpha   90.00
_cell.angle_beta   90.00
_cell.angle_gamma   90.00
#
_symmetry.space_group_name_H-M   'P 1'
#
loop_
_entity.id
_entity.type
_entity.pdbx_description
1 polymer ?
#
loop_
_entity_poly.entity_id
_entity_poly.type
_entity_poly.pdbx_seq_one_letter_code
_entity_poly.pdbx_strand_id
1 'polypeptide(L)'
;MKLIVGLGNPGKEYERTRHNTGFLVIDELERRGIDRMRARTLKPDTFMNLSGTAVTAALRQTNMTAADVIVAYDDADLPFGEIRVRDEGGSAGHNGMKSLFECLGTEAVKRVRVGIGRSEHPEVPLETWVLGRWTKEEEEQLPGLIARAADEIEKMI
;
A
#
# COMPACT_ATOMS: atom_id res chain seq x y z
N MET A 1 0.80 -19.36 4.05
CA MET A 1 1.71 -18.37 3.44
C MET A 1 0.87 -17.20 2.96
N LYS A 2 1.31 -15.96 3.17
CA LYS A 2 0.63 -14.72 2.75
C LYS A 2 1.40 -14.02 1.63
N LEU A 3 0.69 -13.24 0.82
CA LEU A 3 1.28 -12.31 -0.14
C LEU A 3 1.06 -10.88 0.35
N ILE A 4 2.14 -10.21 0.75
CA ILE A 4 2.11 -8.83 1.23
C ILE A 4 2.43 -7.92 0.04
N VAL A 5 1.48 -7.07 -0.32
CA VAL A 5 1.58 -6.18 -1.48
C VAL A 5 1.68 -4.74 -0.99
N GLY A 6 2.74 -4.05 -1.36
CA GLY A 6 2.83 -2.59 -1.21
C GLY A 6 2.42 -1.93 -2.50
N LEU A 7 1.44 -1.03 -2.47
CA LEU A 7 1.08 -0.23 -3.65
C LEU A 7 2.01 0.98 -3.80
N GLY A 8 2.31 1.33 -5.04
CA GLY A 8 3.20 2.42 -5.43
C GLY A 8 3.43 2.45 -6.94
N ASN A 9 4.09 3.50 -7.43
CA ASN A 9 4.56 3.60 -8.80
C ASN A 9 6.07 3.31 -8.90
N PRO A 10 6.53 2.60 -9.96
CA PRO A 10 7.95 2.44 -10.24
C PRO A 10 8.55 3.73 -10.84
N GLY A 11 9.82 4.00 -10.55
CA GLY A 11 10.54 5.18 -11.04
C GLY A 11 11.06 6.09 -9.92
N LYS A 12 12.23 6.70 -10.13
CA LYS A 12 12.91 7.54 -9.12
C LYS A 12 12.10 8.77 -8.72
N GLU A 13 11.31 9.28 -9.66
CA GLU A 13 10.42 10.41 -9.42
C GLU A 13 9.33 10.09 -8.39
N TYR A 14 8.96 8.82 -8.19
CA TYR A 14 7.88 8.41 -7.29
C TYR A 14 8.34 7.94 -5.91
N GLU A 15 9.62 7.60 -5.73
CA GLU A 15 10.17 6.92 -4.54
C GLU A 15 9.78 7.55 -3.19
N ARG A 16 9.59 8.88 -3.15
CA ARG A 16 9.20 9.62 -1.94
C ARG A 16 7.94 10.44 -2.14
N THR A 17 7.01 9.92 -2.92
CA THR A 17 5.66 10.50 -3.02
C THR A 17 4.73 9.84 -2.01
N ARG A 18 3.66 10.53 -1.63
CA ARG A 18 2.64 9.96 -0.72
C ARG A 18 2.07 8.65 -1.27
N HIS A 19 1.92 8.56 -2.59
CA HIS A 19 1.40 7.39 -3.28
C HIS A 19 2.31 6.15 -3.26
N ASN A 20 3.57 6.31 -2.84
CA ASN A 20 4.51 5.20 -2.70
C ASN A 20 4.63 4.71 -1.25
N THR A 21 3.73 5.13 -0.35
CA THR A 21 3.71 4.69 1.05
C THR A 21 3.68 3.17 1.17
N GLY A 22 2.93 2.47 0.33
CA GLY A 22 2.89 1.01 0.33
C GLY A 22 4.26 0.38 0.03
N PHE A 23 5.03 0.93 -0.91
CA PHE A 23 6.39 0.47 -1.19
C PHE A 23 7.32 0.68 0.00
N LEU A 24 7.22 1.82 0.68
CA LEU A 24 8.03 2.11 1.88
C LEU A 24 7.75 1.10 3.01
N VAL A 25 6.49 0.67 3.16
CA VAL A 25 6.13 -0.39 4.12
C VAL A 25 6.77 -1.73 3.75
N ILE A 26 6.80 -2.09 2.46
CA ILE A 26 7.49 -3.31 2.01
C ILE A 26 8.99 -3.23 2.27
N ASP A 27 9.61 -2.09 1.97
CA ASP A 27 11.04 -1.89 2.22
C ASP A 27 11.39 -2.07 3.70
N GLU A 28 10.55 -1.56 4.60
CA GLU A 28 10.72 -1.74 6.04
C GLU A 28 10.56 -3.21 6.48
N LEU A 29 9.56 -3.93 5.97
CA LEU A 29 9.38 -5.36 6.26
C LEU A 29 10.58 -6.20 5.78
N GLU A 30 11.09 -5.90 4.59
CA GLU A 30 12.26 -6.58 4.03
C GLU A 30 13.52 -6.26 4.85
N ARG A 31 13.69 -5.00 5.26
CA ARG A 31 14.79 -4.56 6.14
C ARG A 31 14.79 -5.29 7.48
N ARG A 32 13.61 -5.60 8.03
CA ARG A 32 13.45 -6.35 9.29
C ARG A 32 13.68 -7.86 9.14
N GLY A 33 13.74 -8.37 7.92
CA GLY A 33 13.91 -9.80 7.65
C GLY A 33 12.63 -10.61 7.86
N ILE A 34 11.51 -10.14 7.28
CA ILE A 34 10.23 -10.86 7.25
C ILE A 34 10.40 -12.37 6.94
N ASP A 35 9.71 -13.21 7.70
CA ASP A 35 9.80 -14.67 7.57
C ASP A 35 9.25 -15.14 6.21
N ARG A 36 10.18 -15.51 5.32
CA ARG A 36 9.89 -15.93 3.94
C ARG A 36 9.15 -17.26 3.85
N MET A 37 9.09 -18.05 4.93
CA MET A 37 8.24 -19.25 4.97
C MET A 37 6.77 -18.90 5.20
N ARG A 38 6.50 -17.78 5.89
CA ARG A 38 5.13 -17.35 6.22
C ARG A 38 4.60 -16.32 5.26
N ALA A 39 5.45 -15.47 4.67
CA ALA A 39 5.03 -14.40 3.79
C ALA A 39 5.99 -14.16 2.61
N ARG A 40 5.42 -13.73 1.48
CA ARG A 40 6.15 -13.18 0.33
C ARG A 40 5.77 -11.72 0.18
N THR A 41 6.74 -10.86 -0.10
CA THR A 41 6.52 -9.44 -0.42
C THR A 41 6.40 -9.22 -1.92
N LEU A 42 5.65 -8.19 -2.32
CA LEU A 42 5.50 -7.75 -3.70
C LEU A 42 5.36 -6.22 -3.75
N LYS A 43 6.22 -5.59 -4.55
CA LYS A 43 6.03 -4.23 -5.07
C LYS A 43 5.71 -4.36 -6.56
N PRO A 44 4.47 -4.12 -7.01
CA PRO A 44 4.13 -4.18 -8.42
C PRO A 44 5.04 -3.27 -9.27
N ASP A 45 5.73 -3.84 -10.26
CA ASP A 45 6.51 -3.07 -11.25
C ASP A 45 5.63 -2.57 -12.41
N THR A 46 4.38 -2.23 -12.08
CA THR A 46 3.40 -1.62 -12.98
C THR A 46 2.98 -0.28 -12.40
N PHE A 47 2.43 0.61 -13.24
CA PHE A 47 1.80 1.82 -12.71
C PHE A 47 0.63 1.47 -11.78
N MET A 48 0.33 2.37 -10.84
CA MET A 48 -0.65 2.18 -9.77
C MET A 48 -2.00 1.66 -10.29
N ASN A 49 -2.51 2.22 -11.38
CA ASN A 49 -3.79 1.82 -11.99
C ASN A 49 -3.76 0.42 -12.63
N LEU A 50 -2.61 -0.22 -12.70
CA LEU A 50 -2.39 -1.57 -13.22
C LEU A 50 -1.84 -2.53 -12.16
N SER A 51 -1.83 -2.15 -10.88
CA SER A 51 -1.29 -3.01 -9.81
C SER A 51 -1.99 -4.36 -9.71
N GLY A 52 -3.30 -4.44 -10.00
CA GLY A 52 -4.05 -5.70 -9.98
C GLY A 52 -3.50 -6.75 -10.94
N THR A 53 -2.97 -6.33 -12.09
CA THR A 53 -2.39 -7.25 -13.08
C THR A 53 -1.15 -7.97 -12.53
N ALA A 54 -0.28 -7.25 -11.83
CA ALA A 54 0.93 -7.79 -11.21
C ALA A 54 0.58 -8.73 -10.05
N VAL A 55 -0.41 -8.36 -9.23
CA VAL A 55 -0.89 -9.20 -8.12
C VAL A 55 -1.49 -10.50 -8.65
N THR A 56 -2.36 -10.43 -9.67
CA THR A 56 -2.93 -11.64 -10.30
C THR A 56 -1.86 -12.52 -10.94
N ALA A 57 -0.85 -11.94 -11.59
CA ALA A 57 0.26 -12.69 -12.14
C ALA A 57 1.07 -13.41 -11.04
N ALA A 58 1.32 -12.74 -9.91
CA ALA A 58 1.99 -13.34 -8.76
C ALA A 58 1.17 -14.49 -8.14
N LEU A 59 -0.14 -14.31 -7.99
CA LEU A 59 -1.03 -15.36 -7.46
C LEU A 59 -1.06 -16.59 -8.36
N ARG A 60 -1.09 -16.43 -9.69
CA ARG A 60 -1.09 -17.55 -10.67
C ARG A 60 0.13 -18.46 -10.59
N GLN A 61 1.24 -17.96 -10.06
CA GLN A 61 2.47 -18.75 -9.86
C GLN A 61 2.46 -19.52 -8.53
N THR A 62 1.34 -19.49 -7.80
CA THR A 62 1.19 -20.03 -6.44
C THR A 62 -0.20 -20.64 -6.24
N ASN A 63 -0.41 -21.28 -5.10
CA ASN A 63 -1.74 -21.74 -4.68
C ASN A 63 -2.49 -20.72 -3.80
N MET A 64 -2.05 -19.46 -3.78
CA MET A 64 -2.66 -18.40 -2.97
C MET A 64 -3.89 -17.80 -3.66
N THR A 65 -4.83 -17.33 -2.85
CA THR A 65 -6.05 -16.64 -3.32
C THR A 65 -6.10 -15.21 -2.79
N ALA A 66 -7.15 -14.46 -3.14
CA ALA A 66 -7.38 -13.12 -2.58
C ALA A 66 -7.39 -13.08 -1.04
N ALA A 67 -7.84 -14.16 -0.38
CA ALA A 67 -7.85 -14.29 1.09
C ALA A 67 -6.44 -14.40 1.72
N ASP A 68 -5.43 -14.64 0.89
CA ASP A 68 -4.02 -14.69 1.31
C ASP A 68 -3.27 -13.39 1.04
N VAL A 69 -3.91 -12.42 0.40
CA VAL A 69 -3.33 -11.12 0.08
C VAL A 69 -3.57 -10.15 1.24
N ILE A 70 -2.50 -9.44 1.61
CA ILE A 70 -2.55 -8.28 2.51
C ILE A 70 -1.97 -7.09 1.74
N VAL A 71 -2.71 -5.99 1.64
CA VAL A 71 -2.29 -4.80 0.88
C VAL A 71 -1.96 -3.64 1.81
N ALA A 72 -0.81 -3.01 1.62
CA ALA A 72 -0.43 -1.74 2.25
C ALA A 72 -0.50 -0.61 1.20
N TYR A 73 -1.19 0.49 1.53
CA TYR A 73 -1.36 1.61 0.62
C TYR A 73 -1.67 2.92 1.36
N ASP A 74 -1.50 4.04 0.68
CA ASP A 74 -1.82 5.38 1.18
C ASP A 74 -3.32 5.69 1.15
N ASP A 75 -3.77 6.44 2.15
CA ASP A 75 -5.18 6.81 2.27
C ASP A 75 -5.32 8.29 2.61
N ALA A 76 -5.81 9.07 1.65
CA ALA A 76 -5.99 10.51 1.81
C ALA A 76 -7.18 10.88 2.71
N ASP A 77 -8.13 9.97 2.92
CA ASP A 77 -9.27 10.21 3.81
C ASP A 77 -8.92 9.94 5.28
N LEU A 78 -7.75 9.36 5.55
CA LEU A 78 -7.20 9.23 6.89
C LEU A 78 -6.21 10.35 7.18
N PRO A 79 -6.28 11.01 8.35
CA PRO A 79 -5.27 11.97 8.79
C PRO A 79 -3.86 11.40 8.73
N PHE A 80 -2.86 12.24 8.46
CA PHE A 80 -1.46 11.83 8.48
C PHE A 80 -1.11 11.17 9.81
N GLY A 81 -0.46 10.01 9.75
CA GLY A 81 -0.05 9.26 10.93
C GLY A 81 -1.08 8.27 11.49
N GLU A 82 -2.33 8.29 11.00
CA GLU A 82 -3.32 7.25 11.31
C GLU A 82 -3.04 5.97 10.52
N ILE A 83 -3.30 4.82 11.15
CA ILE A 83 -3.23 3.52 10.49
C ILE A 83 -4.53 2.78 10.80
N ARG A 84 -5.16 2.22 9.76
CA ARG A 84 -6.36 1.38 9.94
C ARG A 84 -6.23 0.07 9.19
N VAL A 85 -6.51 -1.02 9.90
CA VAL A 85 -6.65 -2.35 9.32
C VAL A 85 -8.11 -2.61 8.96
N ARG A 86 -8.34 -3.19 7.78
CA ARG A 86 -9.66 -3.62 7.31
C ARG A 86 -9.56 -4.97 6.62
N ASP A 87 -10.58 -5.80 6.80
CA ASP A 87 -10.68 -7.10 6.13
C ASP A 87 -11.32 -6.99 4.74
N GLU A 88 -12.26 -6.04 4.57
CA GLU A 88 -13.02 -5.85 3.34
C GLU A 88 -13.56 -4.42 3.18
N GLY A 89 -14.05 -4.08 1.98
CA GLY A 89 -14.70 -2.81 1.62
C GLY A 89 -14.10 -2.11 0.40
N GLY A 90 -14.76 -1.04 -0.04
CA GLY A 90 -14.46 -0.36 -1.30
C GLY A 90 -13.11 0.36 -1.38
N SER A 91 -12.76 0.78 -2.60
CA SER A 91 -11.45 1.38 -2.93
C SER A 91 -11.27 2.81 -2.43
N ALA A 92 -12.34 3.48 -2.01
CA ALA A 92 -12.34 4.91 -1.66
C ALA A 92 -11.68 5.81 -2.72
N GLY A 93 -11.81 5.43 -4.00
CA GLY A 93 -11.20 6.19 -5.10
C GLY A 93 -9.75 5.82 -5.42
N HIS A 94 -9.06 5.04 -4.59
CA HIS A 94 -7.66 4.67 -4.78
C HIS A 94 -7.46 3.74 -6.00
N ASN A 95 -6.70 4.21 -6.99
CA ASN A 95 -6.58 3.54 -8.30
C ASN A 95 -5.95 2.14 -8.22
N GLY A 96 -4.98 1.93 -7.33
CA GLY A 96 -4.40 0.60 -7.15
C GLY A 96 -5.34 -0.40 -6.49
N MET A 97 -6.23 0.06 -5.61
CA MET A 97 -7.23 -0.80 -4.99
C MET A 97 -8.35 -1.13 -6.00
N LYS A 98 -8.77 -0.15 -6.82
CA LYS A 98 -9.71 -0.39 -7.94
C LYS A 98 -9.17 -1.46 -8.89
N SER A 99 -7.92 -1.28 -9.36
CA SER A 99 -7.24 -2.23 -10.25
C SER A 99 -7.19 -3.64 -9.64
N LEU A 100 -6.89 -3.73 -8.35
CA LEU A 100 -6.81 -4.99 -7.61
C LEU A 100 -8.19 -5.67 -7.52
N PHE A 101 -9.25 -4.93 -7.20
CA PHE A 101 -10.61 -5.48 -7.13
C PHE A 101 -11.13 -5.94 -8.48
N GLU A 102 -10.89 -5.16 -9.54
CA GLU A 102 -11.24 -5.54 -10.91
C GLU A 102 -10.55 -6.85 -11.33
N CYS A 103 -9.27 -7.02 -10.98
CA CYS A 103 -8.50 -8.20 -11.33
C CYS A 103 -8.80 -9.43 -10.47
N LEU A 104 -9.11 -9.24 -9.18
CA LEU A 104 -9.39 -10.34 -8.25
C LEU A 104 -10.88 -10.73 -8.19
N GLY A 105 -11.77 -9.86 -8.67
CA GLY A 105 -13.23 -10.09 -8.64
C GLY A 105 -13.84 -10.00 -7.24
N THR A 106 -13.18 -9.37 -6.28
CA THR A 106 -13.65 -9.24 -4.90
C THR A 106 -13.06 -8.01 -4.19
N GLU A 107 -13.84 -7.42 -3.27
CA GLU A 107 -13.38 -6.37 -2.34
C GLU A 107 -12.96 -6.95 -0.97
N ALA A 108 -13.10 -8.26 -0.78
CA ALA A 108 -12.69 -9.00 0.42
C ALA A 108 -11.17 -9.24 0.41
N VAL A 109 -10.43 -8.14 0.51
CA VAL A 109 -8.97 -8.13 0.57
C VAL A 109 -8.53 -7.38 1.82
N LYS A 110 -7.82 -8.09 2.69
CA LYS A 110 -7.27 -7.56 3.93
C LYS A 110 -6.23 -6.49 3.61
N ARG A 111 -6.23 -5.38 4.35
CA ARG A 111 -5.40 -4.22 4.04
C ARG A 111 -5.07 -3.33 5.22
N VAL A 112 -3.90 -2.71 5.13
CA VAL A 112 -3.39 -1.67 6.02
C VAL A 112 -3.45 -0.35 5.27
N ARG A 113 -4.35 0.53 5.73
CA ARG A 113 -4.53 1.88 5.22
C ARG A 113 -3.60 2.80 6.00
N VAL A 114 -2.69 3.49 5.32
CA VAL A 114 -1.74 4.41 5.93
C VAL A 114 -2.16 5.84 5.61
N GLY A 115 -2.54 6.60 6.63
CA GLY A 115 -3.09 7.94 6.46
C GLY A 115 -2.04 8.93 5.98
N ILE A 116 -2.37 9.64 4.90
CA ILE A 116 -1.52 10.67 4.30
C ILE A 116 -2.17 12.06 4.36
N GLY A 117 -3.40 12.14 4.88
CA GLY A 117 -4.20 13.36 4.92
C GLY A 117 -4.60 13.88 3.54
N ARG A 118 -5.35 14.98 3.55
CA ARG A 118 -5.62 15.79 2.35
C ARG A 118 -4.78 17.05 2.39
N SER A 119 -4.59 17.67 1.22
CA SER A 119 -3.98 18.99 1.13
C SER A 119 -4.74 20.00 1.98
N GLU A 120 -4.01 20.91 2.63
CA GLU A 120 -4.60 22.09 3.29
C GLU A 120 -5.25 23.05 2.28
N HIS A 121 -4.91 22.90 1.00
CA HIS A 121 -5.43 23.65 -0.14
C HIS A 121 -6.47 22.81 -0.89
N PRO A 122 -7.79 23.01 -0.67
CA PRO A 122 -8.84 22.17 -1.26
C PRO A 122 -8.88 22.17 -2.79
N GLU A 123 -8.30 23.18 -3.43
CA GLU A 123 -8.17 23.31 -4.87
C GLU A 123 -7.15 22.35 -5.49
N VAL A 124 -6.26 21.76 -4.69
CA VAL A 124 -5.25 20.81 -5.16
C VAL A 124 -5.94 19.48 -5.50
N PRO A 125 -5.90 19.04 -6.78
CA PRO A 125 -6.47 17.75 -7.16
C PRO A 125 -5.83 16.59 -6.40
N LEU A 126 -6.63 15.57 -6.07
CA LEU A 126 -6.15 14.44 -5.27
C LEU A 126 -4.99 13.70 -5.96
N GLU A 127 -5.07 13.52 -7.28
CA GLU A 127 -4.02 12.94 -8.09
C GLU A 127 -2.70 13.71 -8.04
N THR A 128 -2.77 15.04 -7.90
CA THR A 128 -1.58 15.88 -7.69
C THR A 128 -1.06 15.74 -6.26
N TRP A 129 -1.96 15.71 -5.27
CA TRP A 129 -1.60 15.57 -3.86
C TRP A 129 -0.85 14.27 -3.56
N VAL A 130 -1.37 13.13 -4.04
CA VAL A 130 -0.76 11.82 -3.78
C VAL A 130 0.61 11.68 -4.45
N LEU A 131 0.82 12.32 -5.60
CA LEU A 131 2.13 12.37 -6.28
C LEU A 131 3.06 13.44 -5.70
N GLY A 132 2.59 14.23 -4.73
CA GLY A 132 3.40 15.22 -4.04
C GLY A 132 4.40 14.60 -3.06
N ARG A 133 5.47 15.35 -2.77
CA ARG A 133 6.45 15.02 -1.74
C ARG A 133 5.92 15.36 -0.35
N TRP A 134 6.39 14.64 0.64
CA TRP A 134 6.17 14.92 2.06
C TRP A 134 6.71 16.29 2.46
N THR A 135 6.08 16.94 3.44
CA THR A 135 6.66 18.11 4.10
C THR A 135 7.85 17.71 4.96
N LYS A 136 8.62 18.67 5.45
CA LYS A 136 9.76 18.39 6.32
C LYS A 136 9.31 17.70 7.61
N GLU A 137 8.21 18.18 8.19
CA GLU A 137 7.61 17.67 9.41
C GLU A 137 7.04 16.25 9.23
N GLU A 138 6.49 15.95 8.05
CA GLU A 138 6.04 14.61 7.68
C GLU A 138 7.22 13.66 7.48
N GLU A 139 8.28 14.09 6.79
CA GLU A 139 9.50 13.28 6.57
C GLU A 139 10.17 12.88 7.90
N GLU A 140 10.16 13.75 8.91
CA GLU A 140 10.70 13.43 10.24
C GLU A 140 9.87 12.35 10.96
N GLN A 141 8.57 12.28 10.71
CA GLN A 141 7.65 11.30 11.34
C GLN A 141 7.48 10.02 10.50
N LEU A 142 7.80 10.07 9.22
CA LEU A 142 7.56 9.01 8.25
C LEU A 142 8.19 7.67 8.66
N PRO A 143 9.46 7.59 9.13
CA PRO A 143 10.03 6.31 9.57
C PRO A 143 9.21 5.62 10.66
N GLY A 144 8.70 6.40 11.63
CA GLY A 144 7.86 5.88 12.71
C GLY A 144 6.46 5.46 12.24
N LEU A 145 5.89 6.16 11.26
CA LEU A 145 4.63 5.75 10.62
C LEU A 145 4.79 4.44 9.85
N ILE A 146 5.81 4.34 9.00
CA ILE A 146 6.11 3.14 8.22
C ILE A 146 6.39 1.94 9.13
N ALA A 147 7.16 2.14 10.21
CA ALA A 147 7.42 1.10 11.20
C ALA A 147 6.14 0.56 11.85
N ARG A 148 5.21 1.43 12.25
CA ARG A 148 3.92 1.00 12.82
C ARG A 148 3.04 0.28 11.80
N ALA A 149 3.07 0.68 10.54
CA ALA A 149 2.33 -0.01 9.48
C ALA A 149 2.90 -1.42 9.23
N ALA A 150 4.22 -1.57 9.26
CA ALA A 150 4.89 -2.86 9.21
C ALA A 150 4.51 -3.75 10.41
N ASP A 151 4.46 -3.20 11.63
CA ASP A 151 4.03 -3.94 12.84
C ASP A 151 2.63 -4.54 12.67
N GLU A 152 1.68 -3.79 12.08
CA GLU A 152 0.33 -4.30 11.82
C GLU A 152 0.36 -5.49 10.85
N ILE A 153 1.20 -5.45 9.82
CA ILE A 153 1.35 -6.55 8.86
C ILE A 153 1.94 -7.78 9.55
N GLU A 154 2.99 -7.62 10.35
CA GLU A 154 3.63 -8.73 11.06
C GLU A 154 2.67 -9.45 12.02
N LYS A 155 1.72 -8.74 12.64
CA LYS A 155 0.67 -9.35 13.49
C LYS A 155 -0.32 -10.24 12.72
N MET A 156 -0.42 -10.07 11.39
CA MET A 156 -1.40 -10.76 10.54
C MET A 156 -0.82 -11.94 9.76
N ILE A 157 0.50 -12.09 9.78
CA ILE A 157 1.25 -13.21 9.18
C ILE A 157 1.34 -14.34 10.18
#